data_AF-A0A351NSY9-F1
#
_entry.id   AF-A0A351NSY9-F1
#
_cell.length_a   1.000
_cell.length_b   1.000
_cell.length_c   1.000
_cell.angle_alpha   90.00
_cell.angle_beta   90.00
_cell.angle_gamma   90.00
#
_symmetry.space_group_name_H-M   'P 1'
#
loop_
_entity.id
_entity.type
_entity.pdbx_description
1 polymer ?
#
loop_
_entity_poly.entity_id
_entity_poly.type
_entity_poly.pdbx_seq_one_letter_code
_entity_poly.pdbx_strand_id
1 'polypeptide(L)'
;EAGATIGLIVLSFGTIGLIAGGSISDRLLKIGYLDNGMRVGIIAALGCIPFALLLPSMNSLFSLLAVFCPLVLFACLGFGSSAAALQQITPNRLRGIVSGCYFFLLNVIGIGLSPSITAVITNYGFKDELMLVNSVSVMAVCSSILAAFILWRGLKPYREESAIRVDLSE
;
A
#
# COMPACT_ATOMS: atom_id res chain seq x y z
N GLU A 1 -0.11 -16.42 21.33
CA GLU A 1 1.32 -16.24 20.93
C GLU A 1 1.47 -15.65 19.53
N ALA A 2 0.82 -16.23 18.50
CA ALA A 2 0.91 -15.73 17.12
C ALA A 2 0.63 -14.22 16.96
N GLY A 3 -0.36 -13.67 17.69
CA GLY A 3 -0.68 -12.24 17.64
C GLY A 3 0.44 -11.32 18.14
N ALA A 4 1.22 -11.73 19.14
CA ALA A 4 2.32 -10.93 19.66
C ALA A 4 3.48 -10.87 18.65
N THR A 5 3.80 -12.00 18.00
CA THR A 5 4.84 -12.08 16.97
C THR A 5 4.46 -11.26 15.74
N ILE A 6 3.22 -11.39 15.25
CA ILE A 6 2.72 -10.59 14.12
C ILE A 6 2.72 -9.10 14.48
N GLY A 7 2.25 -8.75 15.69
CA GLY A 7 2.27 -7.37 16.18
C GLY A 7 3.67 -6.77 16.18
N LEU A 8 4.67 -7.51 16.67
CA LEU A 8 6.06 -7.07 16.73
C LEU A 8 6.66 -6.90 15.32
N ILE A 9 6.36 -7.81 14.39
CA ILE A 9 6.76 -7.68 12.98
C ILE A 9 6.17 -6.43 12.36
N VAL A 10 4.86 -6.19 12.54
CA VAL A 10 4.19 -5.01 11.99
C VAL A 10 4.74 -3.72 12.60
N LEU A 11 5.02 -3.71 13.89
CA LEU A 11 5.62 -2.56 14.57
C LEU A 11 7.00 -2.24 14.03
N SER A 12 7.88 -3.23 13.90
CA SER A 12 9.24 -3.01 13.41
C SER A 12 9.29 -2.78 11.90
N PHE A 13 8.86 -3.76 11.11
CA PHE A 13 8.95 -3.70 9.64
C PHE A 13 7.97 -2.71 9.03
N GLY A 14 6.79 -2.52 9.63
CA GLY A 14 5.83 -1.53 9.16
C GLY A 14 6.34 -0.11 9.36
N THR A 15 6.95 0.19 10.52
CA THR A 15 7.57 1.51 10.77
C THR A 15 8.75 1.76 9.82
N ILE A 16 9.61 0.76 9.62
CA ILE A 16 10.72 0.85 8.66
C ILE A 16 10.19 1.09 7.25
N GLY A 17 9.18 0.34 6.82
CA GLY A 17 8.54 0.49 5.51
C GLY A 17 7.93 1.87 5.31
N LEU A 18 7.23 2.40 6.33
CA LEU A 18 6.62 3.73 6.29
C LEU A 18 7.67 4.83 6.13
N ILE A 19 8.74 4.80 6.94
CA ILE A 19 9.85 5.76 6.89
C ILE A 19 10.59 5.64 5.56
N ALA A 20 10.85 4.42 5.09
CA ALA A 20 11.48 4.17 3.81
C ALA A 20 10.64 4.71 2.65
N GLY A 21 9.32 4.50 2.67
CA GLY A 21 8.40 5.01 1.64
C GLY A 21 8.40 6.53 1.53
N GLY A 22 8.34 7.24 2.67
CA GLY A 22 8.49 8.69 2.71
C GLY A 22 9.86 9.15 2.23
N SER A 23 10.93 8.51 2.71
CA SER A 23 12.31 8.88 2.35
C SER A 23 12.63 8.65 0.87
N ILE A 24 12.12 7.56 0.28
CA ILE A 24 12.25 7.30 -1.16
C ILE A 24 11.46 8.34 -1.95
N SER A 25 10.24 8.69 -1.51
CA SER A 25 9.43 9.74 -2.15
C SER A 25 10.14 11.10 -2.13
N ASP A 26 10.75 11.48 -1.00
CA ASP A 26 11.51 12.72 -0.88
C ASP A 26 12.78 12.72 -1.73
N ARG A 27 13.48 11.58 -1.82
CA ARG A 27 14.65 11.44 -2.71
C ARG A 27 14.24 11.58 -4.18
N LEU A 28 13.14 10.96 -4.60
CA LEU A 28 12.63 11.08 -5.97
C LEU A 28 12.24 12.52 -6.30
N LEU A 29 11.66 13.25 -5.34
CA LEU A 29 11.35 14.67 -5.50
C LEU A 29 12.60 15.52 -5.71
N LYS A 30 13.66 15.27 -4.92
CA LYS A 30 14.95 15.98 -5.06
C LYS A 30 15.63 15.75 -6.41
N ILE A 31 15.34 14.62 -7.06
CA ILE A 31 15.88 14.28 -8.39
C ILE A 31 14.99 14.87 -9.51
N GLY A 32 13.91 15.59 -9.17
CA GLY A 32 13.03 16.27 -10.13
C GLY A 32 11.82 15.44 -10.59
N TYR A 33 11.56 14.28 -9.97
CA TYR A 33 10.36 13.52 -10.27
C TYR A 33 9.18 14.03 -9.42
N LEU A 34 8.33 14.83 -10.05
CA LEU A 34 7.07 15.29 -9.46
C LEU A 34 6.11 14.14 -9.17
N ASP A 35 6.20 13.02 -9.91
CA ASP A 35 5.39 11.81 -9.72
C ASP A 35 5.89 10.88 -8.59
N ASN A 36 6.65 11.44 -7.64
CA ASN A 36 7.35 10.70 -6.59
C ASN A 36 6.44 9.69 -5.86
N GLY A 37 5.31 10.13 -5.31
CA GLY A 37 4.41 9.29 -4.52
C GLY A 37 3.78 8.16 -5.32
N MET A 38 3.39 8.42 -6.58
CA MET A 38 2.80 7.41 -7.45
C MET A 38 3.80 6.33 -7.84
N ARG A 39 5.04 6.71 -8.14
CA ARG A 39 6.11 5.75 -8.45
C ARG A 39 6.43 4.85 -7.26
N VAL A 40 6.50 5.42 -6.06
CA VAL A 40 6.73 4.66 -4.83
C VAL A 40 5.56 3.72 -4.54
N GLY A 41 4.32 4.15 -4.80
CA GLY A 41 3.13 3.28 -4.73
C GLY A 41 3.17 2.11 -5.73
N ILE A 42 3.65 2.33 -6.95
CA ILE A 42 3.82 1.25 -7.94
C ILE A 42 4.91 0.27 -7.50
N ILE A 43 6.05 0.76 -7.01
CA ILE A 43 7.13 -0.09 -6.50
C ILE A 43 6.64 -0.93 -5.31
N ALA A 44 5.87 -0.32 -4.39
CA ALA A 44 5.22 -1.02 -3.29
C ALA A 44 4.27 -2.12 -3.79
N ALA A 45 3.38 -1.79 -4.73
CA ALA A 45 2.40 -2.73 -5.27
C ALA A 45 3.08 -3.90 -6.01
N LEU A 46 4.07 -3.63 -6.85
CA LEU A 46 4.85 -4.66 -7.55
C LEU A 46 5.68 -5.51 -6.59
N GLY A 47 6.23 -4.90 -5.53
CA GLY A 47 6.96 -5.58 -4.47
C GLY A 47 6.08 -6.54 -3.68
N CYS A 48 4.81 -6.20 -3.42
CA CYS A 48 3.88 -7.07 -2.70
C CYS A 48 3.49 -8.34 -3.48
N ILE A 49 3.38 -8.29 -4.80
CA ILE A 49 2.91 -9.41 -5.65
C ILE A 49 3.70 -10.72 -5.43
N PRO A 50 5.04 -10.77 -5.53
CA PRO A 50 5.78 -12.01 -5.36
C PRO A 50 5.64 -12.60 -3.95
N PHE A 51 5.65 -11.77 -2.89
CA PHE A 51 5.50 -12.26 -1.52
C PHE A 51 4.08 -12.73 -1.22
N ALA A 52 3.07 -12.08 -1.80
CA ALA A 52 1.69 -12.52 -1.70
C ALA A 52 1.49 -13.89 -2.37
N LEU A 53 2.07 -14.12 -3.56
CA LEU A 53 2.03 -15.42 -4.26
C LEU A 53 2.79 -16.53 -3.54
N LEU A 54 3.87 -16.20 -2.84
CA LEU A 54 4.68 -17.15 -2.08
C LEU A 54 3.99 -17.61 -0.78
N LEU A 55 3.15 -16.76 -0.17
CA LEU A 55 2.45 -17.02 1.08
C LEU A 55 1.74 -18.40 1.15
N PRO A 56 0.92 -18.81 0.17
CA PRO A 56 0.22 -20.10 0.19
C PRO A 56 1.12 -21.31 -0.05
N SER A 57 2.34 -21.12 -0.56
CA SER A 57 3.29 -22.22 -0.79
C SER A 57 4.09 -22.58 0.46
N MET A 58 3.91 -21.86 1.58
CA MET A 58 4.70 -22.04 2.79
C MET A 58 4.00 -22.99 3.78
N ASN A 59 4.57 -24.18 3.95
CA ASN A 59 4.05 -25.22 4.85
C ASN A 59 4.54 -25.10 6.31
N SER A 60 5.43 -24.15 6.62
CA SER A 60 6.02 -23.95 7.94
C SER A 60 5.78 -22.54 8.46
N LEU A 61 5.44 -22.43 9.75
CA LEU A 61 5.18 -21.15 10.44
C LEU A 61 6.35 -20.17 10.31
N PHE A 62 7.58 -20.66 10.41
CA PHE A 62 8.79 -19.85 10.32
C PHE A 62 8.99 -19.24 8.92
N SER A 63 8.66 -20.02 7.89
CA SER A 63 8.75 -19.58 6.50
C SER A 63 7.64 -18.59 6.15
N LEU A 64 6.44 -18.81 6.68
CA LEU A 64 5.31 -17.89 6.54
C LEU A 64 5.62 -16.53 7.18
N LEU A 65 6.18 -16.51 8.40
CA LEU A 65 6.65 -15.29 9.08
C LEU A 65 7.75 -14.57 8.29
N ALA A 66 8.70 -15.32 7.73
CA ALA A 66 9.79 -14.75 6.93
C ALA A 66 9.30 -14.07 5.65
N VAL A 67 8.27 -14.61 4.98
CA VAL A 67 7.62 -13.99 3.81
C VAL A 67 6.71 -12.83 4.21
N PHE A 68 6.12 -12.89 5.41
CA PHE A 68 5.27 -11.84 5.94
C PHE A 68 6.03 -10.54 6.24
N CYS A 69 7.26 -10.61 6.73
CA CYS A 69 8.11 -9.43 6.97
C CYS A 69 8.26 -8.49 5.75
N PRO A 70 8.76 -8.96 4.58
CA PRO A 70 8.88 -8.11 3.40
C PRO A 70 7.51 -7.69 2.86
N LEU A 71 6.48 -8.54 2.95
CA LEU A 71 5.12 -8.18 2.54
C LEU A 71 4.62 -6.95 3.30
N VAL A 72 4.77 -6.93 4.62
CA VAL A 72 4.39 -5.79 5.47
C VAL A 72 5.23 -4.55 5.15
N LEU A 73 6.54 -4.71 4.93
CA LEU A 73 7.42 -3.62 4.57
C LEU A 73 6.96 -2.93 3.28
N PHE A 74 6.69 -3.69 2.22
CA PHE A 74 6.21 -3.14 0.94
C PHE A 74 4.81 -2.52 1.08
N ALA A 75 3.91 -3.13 1.85
CA ALA A 75 2.59 -2.57 2.09
C ALA A 75 2.69 -1.18 2.78
N CYS A 76 3.50 -1.07 3.83
CA CYS A 76 3.68 0.20 4.55
C CYS A 76 4.43 1.27 3.74
N LEU A 77 5.30 0.84 2.81
CA LEU A 77 6.03 1.72 1.90
C LEU A 77 5.07 2.53 0.99
N GLY A 78 4.01 1.89 0.50
CA GLY A 78 2.95 2.58 -0.26
C GLY A 78 2.13 3.57 0.58
N PHE A 79 1.86 3.23 1.84
CA PHE A 79 1.12 4.11 2.76
C PHE A 79 1.87 5.42 3.06
N GLY A 80 3.19 5.32 3.32
CA GLY A 80 4.00 6.48 3.68
C GLY A 80 4.12 7.49 2.54
N SER A 81 4.33 7.00 1.32
CA SER A 81 4.43 7.84 0.12
C SER A 81 3.10 8.47 -0.28
N SER A 82 1.98 7.75 -0.17
CA SER A 82 0.64 8.28 -0.49
C SER A 82 0.25 9.44 0.42
N ALA A 83 0.52 9.32 1.72
CA ALA A 83 0.26 10.39 2.69
C ALA A 83 1.14 11.63 2.42
N ALA A 84 2.43 11.43 2.12
CA ALA A 84 3.34 12.52 1.79
C ALA A 84 2.94 13.26 0.50
N ALA A 85 2.64 12.52 -0.56
CA ALA A 85 2.20 13.09 -1.84
C ALA A 85 0.90 13.91 -1.70
N LEU A 86 -0.08 13.37 -0.98
CA LEU A 86 -1.35 14.06 -0.71
C LEU A 86 -1.11 15.38 0.05
N GLN A 87 -0.21 15.37 1.03
CA GLN A 87 0.12 16.57 1.80
C GLN A 87 0.88 17.63 1.00
N GLN A 88 1.62 17.24 -0.05
CA GLN A 88 2.32 18.15 -0.96
C GLN A 88 1.35 18.86 -1.90
N ILE A 89 0.37 18.14 -2.45
CA ILE A 89 -0.64 18.73 -3.35
C ILE A 89 -1.77 19.46 -2.60
N THR A 90 -1.86 19.38 -1.28
CA THR A 90 -2.95 20.04 -0.55
C THR A 90 -2.54 21.41 -0.02
N PRO A 91 -3.29 22.50 -0.32
CA PRO A 91 -3.01 23.82 0.22
C PRO A 91 -3.22 23.87 1.75
N ASN A 92 -2.44 24.72 2.44
CA ASN A 92 -2.36 24.75 3.91
C ASN A 92 -3.73 24.87 4.62
N ARG A 93 -4.67 25.63 4.02
CA ARG A 93 -6.03 25.82 4.57
C ARG A 93 -6.96 24.60 4.43
N LEU A 94 -6.71 23.72 3.46
CA LEU A 94 -7.56 22.56 3.16
C LEU A 94 -6.95 21.24 3.65
N ARG A 95 -5.73 21.25 4.19
CA ARG A 95 -5.00 20.05 4.61
C ARG A 95 -5.78 19.17 5.58
N GLY A 96 -6.49 19.78 6.54
CA GLY A 96 -7.35 19.05 7.47
C GLY A 96 -8.52 18.33 6.78
N ILE A 97 -9.22 18.99 5.85
CA ILE A 97 -10.38 18.42 5.16
C ILE A 97 -9.95 17.29 4.21
N VAL A 98 -8.90 17.51 3.42
CA VAL A 98 -8.41 16.51 2.47
C VAL A 98 -7.83 15.30 3.19
N SER A 99 -7.06 15.51 4.27
CA SER A 99 -6.55 14.39 5.07
C SER A 99 -7.68 13.63 5.75
N GLY A 100 -8.70 14.33 6.25
CA GLY A 100 -9.90 13.71 6.83
C GLY A 100 -10.65 12.85 5.81
N CYS A 101 -10.88 13.35 4.60
CA CYS A 101 -11.51 12.58 3.52
C CYS A 101 -10.68 11.35 3.12
N TYR A 102 -9.35 11.52 3.00
CA TYR A 102 -8.43 10.41 2.72
C TYR A 102 -8.48 9.33 3.80
N PHE A 103 -8.38 9.71 5.09
CA PHE A 103 -8.48 8.74 6.18
C PHE A 103 -9.87 8.12 6.28
N PHE A 104 -10.94 8.86 5.99
CA PHE A 104 -12.29 8.32 5.94
C PHE A 104 -12.40 7.22 4.88
N LEU A 105 -11.97 7.49 3.65
CA LEU A 105 -11.98 6.51 2.56
C LEU A 105 -11.07 5.32 2.85
N LEU A 106 -9.87 5.56 3.39
CA LEU A 106 -8.97 4.48 3.81
C LEU A 106 -9.59 3.56 4.87
N ASN A 107 -10.24 4.13 5.87
CA ASN A 107 -10.83 3.34 6.95
C ASN A 107 -12.07 2.58 6.46
N VAL A 108 -12.94 3.22 5.68
CA VAL A 108 -14.17 2.57 5.18
C VAL A 108 -13.84 1.50 4.14
N ILE A 109 -13.06 1.83 3.12
CA ILE A 109 -12.80 0.94 1.98
C ILE A 109 -11.63 0.00 2.27
N GLY A 110 -10.52 0.55 2.76
CA GLY A 110 -9.30 -0.24 2.99
C GLY A 110 -9.42 -1.18 4.18
N ILE A 111 -9.89 -0.68 5.32
CA ILE A 111 -9.92 -1.45 6.57
C ILE A 111 -11.29 -2.10 6.80
N GLY A 112 -12.39 -1.38 6.55
CA GLY A 112 -13.74 -1.85 6.84
C GLY A 112 -14.29 -2.86 5.84
N LEU A 113 -14.14 -2.58 4.53
CA LEU A 113 -14.66 -3.44 3.47
C LEU A 113 -13.77 -4.64 3.15
N SER A 114 -12.46 -4.59 3.46
CA SER A 114 -11.53 -5.66 3.07
C SER A 114 -11.82 -7.04 3.68
N PRO A 115 -12.17 -7.21 4.97
CA PRO A 115 -12.47 -8.53 5.53
C PRO A 115 -13.76 -9.10 4.96
N SER A 116 -14.75 -8.25 4.67
CA SER A 116 -16.02 -8.65 4.05
C SER A 116 -15.80 -9.18 2.63
N ILE A 117 -15.00 -8.46 1.83
CA ILE A 117 -14.62 -8.91 0.49
C ILE A 117 -13.81 -10.21 0.57
N THR A 118 -12.86 -10.30 1.51
CA THR A 118 -12.08 -11.54 1.74
C THR A 118 -13.00 -12.70 2.07
N ALA A 119 -13.95 -12.50 2.99
CA ALA A 119 -14.86 -13.53 3.45
C ALA A 119 -15.79 -14.02 2.31
N VAL A 120 -16.27 -13.13 1.46
CA VAL A 120 -17.05 -13.50 0.27
C VAL A 120 -16.20 -14.33 -0.69
N ILE A 121 -14.94 -13.94 -0.94
CA ILE A 121 -14.01 -14.69 -1.80
C ILE A 121 -13.74 -16.08 -1.21
N THR A 122 -13.49 -16.19 0.10
CA THR A 122 -13.24 -17.47 0.78
C THR A 122 -14.46 -18.39 0.70
N ASN A 123 -15.65 -17.88 1.05
CA ASN A 123 -16.88 -18.68 1.13
C ASN A 123 -17.42 -19.09 -0.25
N TYR A 124 -17.37 -18.20 -1.25
CA TYR A 124 -17.94 -18.48 -2.58
C TYR A 124 -16.93 -19.09 -3.56
N GLY A 125 -15.62 -18.83 -3.37
CA GLY A 125 -14.56 -19.27 -4.28
C GLY A 125 -13.91 -20.60 -3.90
N PHE A 126 -13.50 -20.78 -2.64
CA PHE A 126 -12.68 -21.93 -2.22
C PHE A 126 -13.44 -23.02 -1.46
N LYS A 127 -14.62 -22.74 -0.90
CA LYS A 127 -15.52 -23.70 -0.21
C LYS A 127 -14.86 -24.55 0.91
N ASP A 128 -13.68 -24.16 1.39
CA ASP A 128 -12.95 -24.87 2.45
C ASP A 128 -12.23 -23.87 3.37
N GLU A 129 -12.49 -23.92 4.68
CA GLU A 129 -11.89 -23.04 5.70
C GLU A 129 -10.36 -23.16 5.75
N LEU A 130 -9.81 -24.28 5.29
CA LEU A 130 -8.37 -24.57 5.24
C LEU A 130 -7.61 -23.72 4.19
N MET A 131 -8.29 -23.00 3.29
CA MET A 131 -7.66 -22.20 2.23
C MET A 131 -7.71 -20.68 2.48
N LEU A 132 -7.85 -20.25 3.75
CA LEU A 132 -7.84 -18.84 4.14
C LEU A 132 -6.59 -18.09 3.61
N VAL A 133 -5.42 -18.70 3.71
CA VAL A 133 -4.14 -18.13 3.22
C VAL A 133 -4.18 -17.92 1.71
N ASN A 134 -4.78 -18.85 0.95
CA ASN A 134 -4.91 -18.76 -0.50
C ASN A 134 -5.88 -17.63 -0.89
N SER A 135 -6.97 -17.48 -0.16
CA SER A 135 -7.95 -16.41 -0.40
C SER A 135 -7.36 -15.02 -0.14
N VAL A 136 -6.60 -14.88 0.96
CA VAL A 136 -5.87 -13.64 1.27
C VAL A 136 -4.79 -13.35 0.22
N SER A 137 -4.06 -14.36 -0.23
CA SER A 137 -3.05 -14.24 -1.28
C SER A 137 -3.65 -13.75 -2.60
N VAL A 138 -4.73 -14.37 -3.08
CA VAL A 138 -5.42 -13.97 -4.31
C VAL A 138 -5.95 -12.55 -4.18
N MET A 139 -6.59 -12.21 -3.06
CA MET A 139 -7.10 -10.85 -2.84
C MET A 139 -5.96 -9.83 -2.81
N ALA A 140 -4.84 -10.13 -2.15
CA ALA A 140 -3.68 -9.25 -2.08
C ALA A 140 -3.09 -9.02 -3.49
N VAL A 141 -2.92 -10.08 -4.28
CA VAL A 141 -2.43 -9.98 -5.67
C VAL A 141 -3.38 -9.17 -6.54
N CYS A 142 -4.68 -9.47 -6.53
CA CYS A 142 -5.67 -8.73 -7.31
C CYS A 142 -5.72 -7.24 -6.91
N SER A 143 -5.68 -6.95 -5.61
CA SER A 143 -5.68 -5.58 -5.09
C SER A 143 -4.39 -4.84 -5.46
N SER A 144 -3.23 -5.50 -5.37
CA SER A 144 -1.94 -4.91 -5.79
C SER A 144 -1.89 -4.62 -7.29
N ILE A 145 -2.43 -5.52 -8.13
CA ILE A 145 -2.52 -5.30 -9.58
C ILE A 145 -3.46 -4.13 -9.87
N LEU A 146 -4.63 -4.09 -9.23
CA LEU A 146 -5.59 -3.01 -9.40
C LEU A 146 -5.00 -1.67 -8.95
N ALA A 147 -4.33 -1.64 -7.80
CA ALA A 147 -3.63 -0.47 -7.29
C ALA A 147 -2.53 0.00 -8.25
N ALA A 148 -1.69 -0.91 -8.74
CA ALA A 148 -0.66 -0.60 -9.73
C ALA A 148 -1.26 -0.03 -11.02
N PHE A 149 -2.37 -0.61 -11.51
CA PHE A 149 -3.05 -0.14 -12.72
C PHE A 149 -3.67 1.26 -12.53
N ILE A 150 -4.33 1.50 -11.41
CA ILE A 150 -4.92 2.81 -11.09
C ILE A 150 -3.83 3.87 -10.94
N LEU A 151 -2.75 3.57 -10.20
CA LEU A 151 -1.62 4.48 -10.03
C LEU A 151 -0.93 4.74 -11.37
N TRP A 152 -0.75 3.72 -12.21
CA TRP A 152 -0.17 3.87 -13.54
C TRP A 152 -1.02 4.75 -14.47
N ARG A 153 -2.36 4.64 -14.39
CA ARG A 153 -3.25 5.56 -15.13
C ARG A 153 -3.27 6.97 -14.55
N GLY A 154 -3.16 7.10 -13.23
CA GLY A 154 -3.13 8.39 -12.53
C GLY A 154 -1.81 9.15 -12.70
N LEU A 155 -0.74 8.48 -13.13
CA LEU A 155 0.58 9.09 -13.36
C LEU A 155 0.56 10.22 -14.41
N LYS A 156 -0.27 10.12 -15.44
CA LYS A 156 -0.41 11.17 -16.46
C LYS A 156 -1.05 12.47 -15.90
N PRO A 157 -2.26 12.44 -15.33
CA PRO A 157 -2.89 13.66 -14.80
C PRO A 157 -2.15 14.23 -13.59
N TYR A 158 -1.55 13.38 -12.74
CA TYR A 158 -0.76 13.85 -11.60
C TYR A 158 0.47 14.64 -12.03
N ARG A 159 1.14 14.21 -13.10
CA ARG A 159 2.28 14.95 -13.67
C ARG A 159 1.88 16.31 -14.24
N GLU A 160 0.72 16.38 -14.88
CA GLU A 160 0.17 17.60 -15.48
C GLU A 160 -0.20 18.63 -14.39
N GLU A 161 -0.92 18.23 -13.34
CA GLU A 161 -1.24 19.14 -12.23
C GLU A 161 -0.02 19.55 -11.40
N SER A 162 0.94 18.64 -11.20
CA SER A 162 2.15 18.93 -10.45
C SER A 162 3.08 19.90 -11.18
N ALA A 163 3.12 19.83 -12.52
CA ALA A 163 3.87 20.77 -13.36
C ALA A 163 3.26 22.18 -13.32
N ILE A 164 1.93 22.30 -13.41
CA ILE A 164 1.22 23.59 -13.36
C ILE A 164 1.51 24.35 -12.06
N ARG A 165 1.69 23.65 -10.94
CA ARG A 165 1.99 24.30 -9.64
C ARG A 165 3.43 24.75 -9.48
N VAL A 166 4.38 24.09 -10.14
CA VAL A 166 5.78 24.53 -10.14
C VAL A 166 5.89 25.84 -10.91
N ASP A 167 5.24 25.95 -12.07
CA ASP A 167 5.18 27.18 -12.88
C ASP A 167 4.48 28.35 -12.17
N LEU A 168 3.56 28.10 -11.23
CA LEU A 168 2.91 29.14 -10.43
C LEU A 168 3.74 29.62 -9.23
N SER A 169 4.86 28.94 -8.93
CA SER A 169 5.75 29.25 -7.81
C SER A 169 7.07 29.91 -8.22
N GLU A 170 7.37 29.99 -9.51
CA GLU A 170 8.42 30.82 -10.11
C GLU A 170 7.88 32.21 -10.51
#